data_AF-A0A7C9RYH6-F1
#
_entry.id   AF-A0A7C9RYH6-F1
#
_cell.length_a   1.000
_cell.length_b   1.000
_cell.length_c   1.000
_cell.angle_alpha   90.00
_cell.angle_beta   90.00
_cell.angle_gamma   90.00
#
_symmetry.space_group_name_H-M   'P 1'
#
loop_
_entity.id
_entity.type
_entity.pdbx_description
1 polymer ?
#
loop_
_entity_poly.entity_id
_entity_poly.type
_entity_poly.pdbx_seq_one_letter_code
_entity_poly.pdbx_strand_id
1 'polypeptide(L)'
;MADKTRIDPDQARAENARLKNIAARFQSSVDKIKADAAAKDGCWGGDKFGEAFAKGYKPGATQMLDNSGKIDEGVEGATKQIDQTITEFEKTDENNSKNL
;
A
#
# COMPACT_ATOMS: atom_id res chain seq x y z
N MET A 1 29.71 -6.61 -21.63
CA MET A 1 28.79 -7.74 -21.83
C MET A 1 27.62 -7.47 -20.90
N ALA A 2 26.45 -7.12 -21.42
CA ALA A 2 25.29 -6.93 -20.57
C ALA A 2 24.86 -8.30 -20.07
N ASP A 3 24.89 -8.51 -18.75
CA ASP A 3 24.22 -9.64 -18.13
C ASP A 3 22.78 -9.67 -18.66
N LYS A 4 22.40 -10.77 -19.29
CA LYS A 4 21.05 -10.93 -19.86
C LYS A 4 20.07 -10.97 -18.70
N THR A 5 19.46 -9.83 -18.38
CA THR A 5 18.32 -9.77 -17.47
C THR A 5 17.18 -10.58 -18.09
N ARG A 6 16.88 -11.74 -17.52
CA ARG A 6 15.73 -12.55 -17.88
C ARG A 6 14.66 -12.34 -16.81
N ILE A 7 13.56 -11.70 -17.18
CA ILE A 7 12.35 -11.63 -16.35
C ILE A 7 11.43 -12.75 -16.82
N ASP A 8 10.87 -13.52 -15.88
CA ASP A 8 9.70 -14.36 -16.08
C ASP A 8 8.45 -13.47 -15.88
N PRO A 9 7.73 -13.09 -16.95
CA PRO A 9 6.61 -12.17 -16.87
C PRO A 9 5.47 -12.72 -16.01
N ASP A 10 5.24 -14.04 -16.06
CA ASP A 10 4.14 -14.68 -15.35
C ASP A 10 4.44 -14.77 -13.85
N GLN A 11 5.67 -15.13 -13.50
CA GLN A 11 6.10 -15.07 -12.10
C GLN A 11 6.05 -13.63 -11.57
N ALA A 12 6.52 -12.65 -12.35
CA ALA A 12 6.49 -11.25 -11.95
C ALA A 12 5.05 -10.74 -11.72
N ARG A 13 4.10 -11.10 -12.58
CA ARG A 13 2.67 -10.83 -12.38
C ARG A 13 2.13 -11.49 -11.11
N ALA A 14 2.49 -12.75 -10.86
CA ALA A 14 2.03 -13.48 -9.69
C ALA A 14 2.52 -12.83 -8.38
N GLU A 15 3.79 -12.41 -8.32
CA GLU A 15 4.32 -11.70 -7.16
C GLU A 15 3.71 -10.30 -7.02
N ASN A 16 3.49 -9.58 -8.12
CA ASN A 16 2.80 -8.29 -8.08
C ASN A 16 1.35 -8.41 -7.56
N ALA A 17 0.64 -9.46 -7.97
CA ALA A 17 -0.69 -9.78 -7.46
C ALA A 17 -0.68 -10.12 -5.96
N ARG A 18 0.35 -10.82 -5.47
CA ARG A 18 0.52 -11.07 -4.03
C ARG A 18 0.75 -9.78 -3.26
N LEU A 19 1.59 -8.87 -3.78
CA LEU A 19 1.83 -7.56 -3.17
C LEU A 19 0.54 -6.74 -3.06
N LYS A 20 -0.26 -6.69 -4.13
CA LYS A 20 -1.61 -6.05 -4.12
C LYS A 20 -2.52 -6.64 -3.04
N ASN A 21 -2.53 -7.96 -2.90
CA ASN A 21 -3.33 -8.63 -1.88
C ASN A 21 -2.86 -8.31 -0.44
N ILE A 22 -1.54 -8.20 -0.22
CA ILE A 22 -0.99 -7.79 1.08
C ILE A 22 -1.39 -6.34 1.40
N ALA A 23 -1.28 -5.43 0.43
CA ALA A 23 -1.70 -4.04 0.57
C ALA A 23 -3.19 -3.94 0.96
N ALA A 24 -4.06 -4.64 0.23
CA ALA A 24 -5.50 -4.66 0.53
C ALA A 24 -5.82 -5.18 1.93
N ARG A 25 -5.10 -6.21 2.41
CA ARG A 25 -5.26 -6.73 3.78
C ARG A 25 -4.77 -5.74 4.84
N PHE A 26 -3.67 -5.04 4.56
CA PHE A 26 -3.17 -3.97 5.42
C PHE A 26 -4.19 -2.83 5.51
N GLN A 27 -4.70 -2.35 4.38
CA GLN A 27 -5.70 -1.29 4.33
C GLN A 27 -6.99 -1.70 5.06
N SER A 28 -7.47 -2.93 4.89
CA SER A 28 -8.62 -3.43 5.65
C SER A 28 -8.39 -3.43 7.16
N SER A 29 -7.16 -3.70 7.62
CA SER A 29 -6.80 -3.64 9.04
C SER A 29 -6.77 -2.19 9.54
N VAL A 30 -6.23 -1.28 8.75
CA VAL A 30 -6.25 0.17 9.02
C VAL A 30 -7.67 0.69 9.13
N ASP A 31 -8.56 0.31 8.21
CA ASP A 31 -9.96 0.78 8.21
C ASP A 31 -10.72 0.30 9.45
N LYS A 32 -10.44 -0.92 9.92
CA LYS A 32 -10.98 -1.42 11.19
C LYS A 32 -10.50 -0.58 12.37
N ILE A 33 -9.20 -0.28 12.43
CA ILE A 33 -8.63 0.58 13.47
C ILE A 33 -9.26 1.98 13.42
N LYS A 34 -9.45 2.56 12.22
CA LYS A 34 -10.15 3.84 12.04
C LYS A 34 -11.57 3.80 12.58
N ALA A 35 -12.33 2.75 12.24
CA ALA A 35 -13.70 2.56 12.69
C ALA A 35 -13.78 2.41 14.22
N ASP A 36 -12.91 1.60 14.81
CA ASP A 36 -12.85 1.41 16.26
C ASP A 36 -12.45 2.70 16.99
N ALA A 37 -11.44 3.42 16.46
CA ALA A 37 -11.02 4.71 17.01
C ALA A 37 -12.15 5.74 16.95
N ALA A 38 -12.87 5.82 15.83
CA ALA A 38 -14.01 6.71 15.69
C ALA A 38 -15.17 6.34 16.64
N ALA A 39 -15.44 5.04 16.84
CA ALA A 39 -16.46 4.57 17.76
C ALA A 39 -16.14 4.87 19.24
N LYS A 40 -14.86 5.06 19.57
CA LYS A 40 -14.38 5.41 20.91
C LYS A 40 -14.03 6.88 21.07
N ASP A 41 -14.10 7.67 19.99
CA ASP A 41 -13.73 9.08 20.07
C ASP A 41 -14.74 9.85 20.95
N GLY A 42 -14.23 10.68 21.86
CA GLY A 42 -15.04 11.45 22.80
C GLY A 42 -15.52 10.71 24.06
N CYS A 43 -15.32 9.40 24.20
CA CYS A 43 -15.68 8.65 25.43
C CYS A 43 -14.67 8.79 26.59
N TRP A 44 -13.83 9.82 26.58
CA TRP A 44 -12.71 9.98 27.52
C TRP A 44 -13.10 10.68 28.83
N GLY A 45 -14.37 11.08 28.97
CA GLY A 45 -14.87 11.91 30.06
C GLY A 45 -14.68 13.41 29.80
N GLY A 46 -15.63 14.22 30.24
CA GLY A 46 -15.57 15.69 30.13
C GLY A 46 -14.81 16.37 31.26
N ASP A 47 -14.02 15.61 32.03
CA ASP A 47 -13.19 16.16 33.10
C ASP A 47 -11.80 16.57 32.58
N LYS A 48 -11.03 17.25 33.43
CA LYS A 48 -9.69 17.72 33.09
C LYS A 48 -8.75 16.60 32.63
N PHE A 49 -8.98 15.36 33.08
CA PHE A 49 -8.14 14.21 32.75
C PHE A 49 -8.51 13.65 31.38
N GLY A 50 -9.80 13.53 31.07
CA GLY A 50 -10.32 13.14 29.77
C GLY A 50 -9.93 14.12 28.67
N GLU A 51 -10.01 15.43 28.94
CA GLU A 51 -9.54 16.46 28.01
C GLU A 51 -8.02 16.41 27.77
N ALA A 52 -7.22 16.23 28.84
CA ALA A 52 -5.77 16.12 28.74
C ALA A 52 -5.35 14.87 27.96
N PHE A 53 -6.03 13.74 28.20
CA PHE A 53 -5.82 12.52 27.44
C PHE A 53 -6.15 12.73 25.96
N ALA A 54 -7.31 13.30 25.65
CA ALA A 54 -7.72 13.57 24.27
C ALA A 54 -6.70 14.46 23.53
N LYS A 55 -6.19 15.50 24.19
CA LYS A 55 -5.15 16.39 23.62
C LYS A 55 -3.84 15.67 23.32
N GLY A 56 -3.43 14.72 24.17
CA GLY A 56 -2.18 13.97 23.96
C GLY A 56 -2.31 12.83 22.95
N TYR A 57 -3.44 12.11 22.97
CA TYR A 57 -3.64 10.89 22.18
C TYR A 57 -4.08 11.19 20.73
N LYS A 58 -5.04 12.09 20.53
CA LYS A 58 -5.65 12.33 19.21
C LYS A 58 -4.62 12.66 18.11
N PRO A 59 -3.65 13.58 18.31
CA PRO A 59 -2.74 13.95 17.23
C PRO A 59 -1.91 12.78 16.72
N GLY A 60 -1.36 11.96 17.63
CA GLY A 60 -0.57 10.79 17.26
C GLY A 60 -1.40 9.71 16.59
N ALA A 61 -2.63 9.47 17.08
CA ALA A 61 -3.56 8.54 16.47
C ALA A 61 -3.95 8.98 15.04
N THR A 62 -4.31 10.26 14.84
CA THR A 62 -4.60 10.82 13.53
C THR A 62 -3.40 10.71 12.60
N GLN A 63 -2.21 11.07 13.06
CA GLN A 63 -0.99 10.99 12.24
C GLN A 63 -0.66 9.55 11.83
N MET A 64 -0.84 8.58 12.72
CA MET A 64 -0.63 7.15 12.41
C MET A 64 -1.61 6.71 11.30
N LEU A 65 -2.89 7.07 11.44
CA LEU A 65 -3.94 6.72 10.49
C LEU A 65 -3.72 7.38 9.12
N ASP A 66 -3.26 8.62 9.08
CA ASP A 66 -2.92 9.31 7.83
C ASP A 66 -1.69 8.69 7.15
N ASN A 67 -0.64 8.40 7.93
CA ASN A 67 0.56 7.75 7.41
C ASN A 67 0.28 6.35 6.86
N SER A 68 -0.67 5.63 7.46
CA SER A 68 -1.07 4.32 6.96
C SER A 68 -1.74 4.39 5.58
N GLY A 69 -2.49 5.45 5.27
CA GLY A 69 -3.05 5.66 3.92
C GLY A 69 -1.96 5.88 2.86
N LYS A 70 -0.87 6.58 3.21
CA LYS A 70 0.26 6.80 2.29
C LYS A 70 1.01 5.51 1.94
N ILE A 71 0.97 4.51 2.82
CA ILE A 71 1.57 3.19 2.54
C ILE A 71 0.78 2.51 1.43
N ASP A 72 -0.54 2.54 1.48
CA ASP A 72 -1.40 1.94 0.46
C ASP A 72 -1.20 2.64 -0.91
N GLU A 73 -1.21 3.97 -0.93
CA GLU A 73 -0.92 4.77 -2.14
C GLU A 73 0.46 4.44 -2.75
N GLY A 74 1.48 4.32 -1.90
CA GLY A 74 2.85 3.98 -2.33
C GLY A 74 2.94 2.57 -2.93
N VAL A 75 2.27 1.59 -2.30
CA VAL A 75 2.25 0.21 -2.80
C VAL A 75 1.41 0.12 -4.08
N GLU A 76 0.28 0.82 -4.17
CA GLU A 76 -0.51 0.88 -5.40
C GLU A 76 0.30 1.47 -6.55
N GLY A 77 1.01 2.57 -6.31
CA GLY A 77 1.91 3.19 -7.29
C GLY A 77 3.01 2.24 -7.76
N ALA A 78 3.68 1.56 -6.83
CA ALA A 78 4.72 0.59 -7.15
C ALA A 78 4.17 -0.59 -7.97
N THR A 79 3.02 -1.14 -7.59
CA THR A 79 2.42 -2.28 -8.31
C THR A 79 1.98 -1.90 -9.73
N LYS A 80 1.52 -0.67 -9.96
CA LYS A 80 1.22 -0.14 -11.30
C LYS A 80 2.48 -0.02 -12.14
N GLN A 81 3.58 0.49 -11.59
CA GLN A 81 4.85 0.58 -12.30
C GLN A 81 5.39 -0.81 -12.68
N ILE A 82 5.28 -1.79 -11.78
CA ILE A 82 5.67 -3.18 -12.06
C ILE A 82 4.86 -3.74 -13.24
N ASP A 83 3.53 -3.57 -13.25
CA ASP A 83 2.68 -4.03 -14.37
C ASP A 83 3.08 -3.38 -15.70
N GLN A 84 3.38 -2.08 -15.68
CA GLN A 84 3.84 -1.33 -16.85
C GLN A 84 5.17 -1.88 -17.36
N THR A 85 6.16 -2.07 -16.48
CA THR A 85 7.47 -2.63 -16.84
C THR A 85 7.37 -4.05 -17.41
N ILE A 86 6.53 -4.92 -16.84
CA ILE A 86 6.30 -6.26 -17.38
C ILE A 86 5.72 -6.17 -18.79
N THR A 87 4.73 -5.30 -19.00
CA THR A 87 4.09 -5.10 -20.31
C THR A 87 5.07 -4.56 -21.36
N GLU A 88 5.94 -3.62 -20.98
CA GLU A 88 6.97 -3.06 -21.86
C GLU A 88 8.04 -4.09 -22.24
N PHE A 89 8.41 -4.95 -21.28
CA PHE A 89 9.34 -6.04 -21.51
C PHE A 89 8.81 -7.03 -22.55
N GLU A 90 7.57 -7.50 -22.40
CA GLU A 90 6.95 -8.43 -23.36
C GLU A 90 6.82 -7.82 -24.75
N LYS A 91 6.39 -6.55 -24.85
CA LYS A 91 6.35 -5.84 -26.14
C LYS A 91 7.71 -5.78 -26.82
N THR A 92 8.76 -5.53 -26.04
CA THR A 92 10.13 -5.50 -26.55
C THR A 92 10.57 -6.89 -27.04
N ASP A 93 10.26 -7.94 -26.29
CA ASP A 93 10.58 -9.32 -26.67
C ASP A 93 9.83 -9.76 -27.94
N GLU A 94 8.53 -9.47 -28.03
CA GLU A 94 7.74 -9.71 -29.23
C GLU A 94 8.28 -8.99 -30.46
N ASN A 95 8.65 -7.71 -30.33
CA ASN A 95 9.20 -6.92 -31.43
C ASN A 95 10.55 -7.48 -31.89
N ASN A 96 11.40 -7.90 -30.96
CA ASN A 96 12.67 -8.54 -31.30
C ASN A 96 12.46 -9.89 -31.98
N SER A 97 11.48 -10.69 -31.54
CA SER A 97 11.15 -11.97 -32.15
C SER A 97 10.55 -11.83 -33.56
N LYS A 98 9.87 -10.73 -33.88
CA LYS A 98 9.31 -10.47 -35.22
C LYS A 98 10.34 -9.95 -36.23
N ASN A 99 11.49 -9.49 -35.75
CA ASN A 99 12.58 -8.94 -36.55
C ASN A 99 13.75 -9.93 -36.78
N LEU A 100 13.58 -11.20 -36.40
CA LEU A 100 14.48 -12.33 -36.63
C LEU A 100 13.88 -13.28 -37.67
#